data_AF-A0A973Z0E2-F1
#
_entry.id   AF-A0A973Z0E2-F1
#
_cell.length_a   1.000
_cell.length_b   1.000
_cell.length_c   1.000
_cell.angle_alpha   90.00
_cell.angle_beta   90.00
_cell.angle_gamma   90.00
#
_symmetry.space_group_name_H-M   'P 1'
#
loop_
_entity.id
_entity.type
_entity.pdbx_description
1 polymer ?
#
loop_
_entity_poly.entity_id
_entity_poly.type
_entity_poly.pdbx_seq_one_letter_code
_entity_poly.pdbx_strand_id
1 'polypeptide(L)'
;MTGLDGIDDVDWASLDHAYGSASDVPRTLRAAVGADEELAGEAFEHLFGSIYHQGTLYSATPRAVPFLAGLAADPGTPQRASLVHLLAVIAETGDA
;
A
#
# COMPACT_ATOMS: atom_id res chain seq x y z
N MET A 1 -13.73 7.07 -5.72
CA MET A 1 -12.61 6.45 -4.98
C MET A 1 -11.49 7.47 -4.95
N THR A 2 -11.52 8.37 -3.97
CA THR A 2 -10.69 9.59 -3.91
C THR A 2 -9.27 9.36 -3.36
N GLY A 3 -8.90 8.09 -3.09
CA GLY A 3 -7.62 7.76 -2.46
C GLY A 3 -6.44 7.52 -3.39
N LEU A 4 -6.64 7.50 -4.72
CA LEU A 4 -5.59 7.14 -5.71
C LEU A 4 -5.12 8.30 -6.59
N ASP A 5 -5.63 9.51 -6.35
CA ASP A 5 -5.29 10.67 -7.17
C ASP A 5 -3.78 10.94 -7.08
N GLY A 6 -3.12 11.01 -8.25
CA GLY A 6 -1.67 11.21 -8.35
C GLY A 6 -0.82 9.96 -8.11
N ILE A 7 -1.41 8.76 -8.02
CA ILE A 7 -0.64 7.52 -7.83
C ILE A 7 0.34 7.24 -8.97
N ASP A 8 0.01 7.64 -10.20
CA ASP A 8 0.89 7.44 -11.36
C ASP A 8 1.94 8.56 -11.51
N ASP A 9 1.88 9.63 -10.71
CA ASP A 9 2.83 10.75 -10.75
C ASP A 9 4.10 10.48 -9.92
N VAL A 10 4.06 9.47 -9.06
CA VAL A 10 5.22 9.03 -8.27
C VAL A 10 6.14 8.19 -9.16
N ASP A 11 7.44 8.47 -9.16
CA ASP A 11 8.44 7.65 -9.86
C ASP A 11 8.73 6.35 -9.11
N TRP A 12 7.77 5.41 -9.15
CA TRP A 12 7.86 4.13 -8.48
C TRP A 12 9.02 3.25 -8.95
N ALA A 13 9.45 3.43 -10.20
CA ALA A 13 10.57 2.67 -10.76
C ALA A 13 11.90 3.05 -10.08
N SER A 14 12.02 4.27 -9.56
CA SER A 14 13.18 4.73 -8.78
C SER A 14 13.19 4.27 -7.32
N LEU A 15 12.10 3.63 -6.86
CA LEU A 15 11.92 3.19 -5.49
C LEU A 15 12.03 1.66 -5.40
N ASP A 16 12.32 1.20 -4.19
CA ASP A 16 12.42 -0.20 -3.85
C ASP A 16 11.39 -0.56 -2.78
N HIS A 17 11.03 -1.83 -2.81
CA HIS A 17 10.22 -2.56 -1.84
C HIS A 17 10.94 -3.89 -1.54
N ALA A 18 10.37 -4.76 -0.71
CA ALA A 18 11.00 -6.02 -0.28
C ALA A 18 11.47 -6.95 -1.39
N TYR A 19 10.84 -6.91 -2.55
CA TYR A 19 11.11 -7.81 -3.67
C TYR A 19 11.83 -7.12 -4.86
N GLY A 20 12.44 -5.94 -4.65
CA GLY A 20 13.11 -5.15 -5.68
C GLY A 20 12.35 -3.86 -6.03
N SER A 21 12.32 -3.49 -7.31
CA SER A 21 11.70 -2.24 -7.77
C SER A 21 10.20 -2.18 -7.45
N ALA A 22 9.73 -1.02 -6.99
CA ALA A 22 8.34 -0.77 -6.62
C ALA A 22 7.41 -0.42 -7.81
N SER A 23 7.87 -0.62 -9.06
CA SER A 23 7.10 -0.32 -10.28
C SER A 23 5.73 -1.01 -10.37
N ASP A 24 5.49 -2.05 -9.58
CA ASP A 24 4.22 -2.77 -9.50
C ASP A 24 3.22 -2.19 -8.49
N VAL A 25 3.68 -1.37 -7.54
CA VAL A 25 2.87 -0.82 -6.45
C VAL A 25 1.57 -0.15 -6.94
N PRO A 26 1.55 0.69 -7.99
CA PRO A 26 0.30 1.31 -8.46
C PRO A 26 -0.76 0.31 -8.90
N ARG A 27 -0.34 -0.83 -9.47
CA ARG A 27 -1.25 -1.89 -9.91
C ARG A 27 -1.73 -2.70 -8.72
N THR A 28 -0.81 -3.09 -7.84
CA THR A 28 -1.10 -3.87 -6.65
C THR A 28 -2.05 -3.13 -5.72
N LEU A 29 -1.84 -1.82 -5.51
CA LEU A 29 -2.67 -1.00 -4.64
C LEU A 29 -4.09 -0.83 -5.20
N ARG A 30 -4.25 -0.69 -6.54
CA ARG A 30 -5.57 -0.72 -7.20
C ARG A 30 -6.27 -2.07 -7.03
N ALA A 31 -5.53 -3.16 -7.17
CA ALA A 31 -6.08 -4.51 -7.02
C ALA A 31 -6.50 -4.78 -5.57
N ALA A 32 -5.73 -4.31 -4.58
CA ALA A 32 -6.01 -4.46 -3.15
C ALA A 32 -7.32 -3.80 -2.68
N VAL A 33 -7.90 -2.91 -3.49
CA VAL A 33 -9.20 -2.27 -3.23
C VAL A 33 -10.25 -2.62 -4.29
N GLY A 34 -10.02 -3.70 -5.05
CA GLY A 34 -10.95 -4.22 -6.04
C GLY A 34 -12.25 -4.74 -5.43
N ALA A 35 -13.27 -4.90 -6.28
CA ALA A 35 -14.59 -5.39 -5.87
C ALA A 35 -14.63 -6.91 -5.61
N ASP A 36 -13.68 -7.66 -6.18
CA ASP A 36 -13.51 -9.09 -5.91
C ASP A 36 -12.70 -9.25 -4.61
N GLU A 37 -13.36 -9.74 -3.55
CA GLU A 37 -12.78 -9.81 -2.21
C GLU A 37 -11.57 -10.74 -2.14
N GLU A 38 -11.58 -11.85 -2.89
CA GLU A 38 -10.50 -12.85 -2.88
C GLU A 38 -9.26 -12.27 -3.56
N LEU A 39 -9.42 -11.74 -4.78
CA LEU A 39 -8.32 -11.10 -5.51
C LEU A 39 -7.78 -9.86 -4.79
N ALA A 40 -8.66 -9.09 -4.15
CA ALA A 40 -8.25 -7.92 -3.37
C ALA A 40 -7.49 -8.32 -2.10
N GLY A 41 -7.87 -9.42 -1.44
CA GLY A 41 -7.14 -9.97 -0.31
C GLY A 41 -5.72 -10.40 -0.68
N GLU A 42 -5.57 -11.18 -1.75
CA GLU A 42 -4.26 -11.61 -2.26
C GLU A 42 -3.37 -10.40 -2.65
N ALA A 43 -3.95 -9.42 -3.35
CA ALA A 43 -3.24 -8.21 -3.72
C ALA A 43 -2.84 -7.37 -2.49
N PHE A 44 -3.69 -7.32 -1.45
CA PHE A 44 -3.35 -6.65 -0.20
C PHE A 44 -2.21 -7.35 0.54
N GLU A 45 -2.22 -8.68 0.62
CA GLU A 45 -1.11 -9.44 1.23
C GLU A 45 0.22 -9.21 0.49
N HIS A 46 0.19 -9.21 -0.84
CA HIS A 46 1.35 -8.85 -1.66
C HIS A 46 1.80 -7.40 -1.39
N LEU A 47 0.87 -6.44 -1.37
CA LEU A 47 1.17 -5.04 -1.07
C LEU A 47 1.83 -4.90 0.31
N PHE A 48 1.20 -5.49 1.34
CA PHE A 48 1.67 -5.46 2.72
C PHE A 48 3.11 -5.97 2.77
N GLY A 49 3.35 -7.20 2.30
CA GLY A 49 4.67 -7.81 2.33
C GLY A 49 5.70 -7.12 1.44
N SER A 50 5.26 -6.38 0.41
CA SER A 50 6.15 -5.60 -0.47
C SER A 50 6.63 -4.33 0.23
N ILE A 51 5.71 -3.47 0.68
CA ILE A 51 6.07 -2.16 1.24
C ILE A 51 6.38 -2.22 2.74
N TYR A 52 6.09 -3.33 3.41
CA TYR A 52 6.42 -3.57 4.81
C TYR A 52 6.72 -5.06 5.05
N HIS A 53 8.00 -5.41 5.06
CA HIS A 53 8.42 -6.79 5.19
C HIS A 53 9.13 -7.02 6.52
N GLN A 54 8.50 -7.80 7.40
CA GLN A 54 9.10 -8.25 8.67
C GLN A 54 9.70 -7.09 9.50
N GLY A 55 9.01 -5.95 9.58
CA GLY A 55 9.47 -4.78 10.32
C GLY A 55 10.37 -3.83 9.54
N THR A 56 10.64 -4.10 8.26
CA THR A 56 11.47 -3.24 7.41
C THR A 56 10.62 -2.27 6.59
N LEU A 57 10.95 -0.98 6.65
CA LEU A 57 10.44 0.04 5.73
C LEU A 57 11.41 0.20 4.55
N TYR A 58 10.85 0.44 3.38
CA TYR A 58 11.56 0.63 2.13
C TYR A 58 11.31 2.04 1.57
N SER A 59 12.03 2.44 0.53
CA SER A 59 11.83 3.76 -0.09
C SER A 59 10.43 3.96 -0.68
N ALA A 60 9.74 2.87 -1.06
CA ALA A 60 8.34 2.88 -1.46
C ALA A 60 7.35 3.11 -0.31
N THR A 61 7.68 2.70 0.92
CA THR A 61 6.77 2.76 2.08
C THR A 61 6.22 4.16 2.35
N PRO A 62 7.05 5.20 2.58
CA PRO A 62 6.53 6.53 2.84
C PRO A 62 5.78 7.13 1.65
N ARG A 63 6.06 6.66 0.42
CA ARG A 63 5.35 7.09 -0.79
C ARG A 63 3.97 6.46 -0.93
N ALA A 64 3.75 5.28 -0.37
CA ALA A 64 2.44 4.62 -0.33
C ALA A 64 1.49 5.21 0.73
N VAL A 65 2.02 5.77 1.82
CA VAL A 65 1.23 6.25 2.98
C VAL A 65 0.06 7.19 2.61
N PRO A 66 0.23 8.24 1.77
CA PRO A 66 -0.88 9.14 1.44
C PRO A 66 -2.05 8.42 0.76
N PHE A 67 -1.76 7.45 -0.12
CA PHE A 67 -2.78 6.67 -0.82
C PHE A 67 -3.49 5.69 0.13
N LEU A 68 -2.73 5.01 0.99
CA LEU A 68 -3.29 4.13 2.03
C LEU A 68 -4.22 4.92 2.97
N ALA A 69 -3.80 6.11 3.40
CA ALA A 69 -4.59 6.97 4.28
C ALA A 69 -5.86 7.48 3.57
N GLY A 70 -5.75 7.93 2.32
CA GLY A 70 -6.90 8.37 1.52
C GLY A 70 -7.93 7.27 1.30
N LEU A 71 -7.47 6.05 0.98
CA LEU A 71 -8.33 4.88 0.82
C LEU A 71 -8.96 4.43 2.15
N ALA A 72 -8.21 4.43 3.25
CA ALA A 72 -8.73 4.10 4.58
C ALA A 72 -9.80 5.11 5.05
N ALA A 73 -9.66 6.39 4.67
CA ALA A 73 -10.61 7.44 5.02
C ALA A 73 -11.91 7.39 4.19
N ASP A 74 -11.87 6.90 2.94
CA ASP A 74 -13.04 6.77 2.06
C ASP A 74 -13.96 5.61 2.52
N PRO A 75 -15.22 5.87 2.95
CA PRO A 75 -16.14 4.83 3.40
C PRO A 75 -16.52 3.81 2.31
N GLY A 76 -16.35 4.16 1.03
CA GLY A 76 -16.66 3.29 -0.10
C GLY A 76 -15.55 2.29 -0.45
N THR A 77 -14.37 2.41 0.18
CA THR A 77 -13.26 1.48 -0.08
C THR A 77 -13.55 0.12 0.54
N PRO A 78 -13.35 -0.99 -0.19
CA PRO A 78 -13.33 -2.32 0.40
C PRO A 78 -12.18 -2.48 1.42
N GLN A 79 -12.34 -3.39 2.39
CA GLN A 79 -11.23 -3.81 3.28
C GLN A 79 -10.49 -2.69 4.03
N ARG A 80 -11.19 -1.58 4.37
CA ARG A 80 -10.61 -0.42 5.07
C ARG A 80 -9.84 -0.77 6.35
N ALA A 81 -10.31 -1.78 7.08
CA ALA A 81 -9.65 -2.24 8.30
C ALA A 81 -8.21 -2.73 8.03
N SER A 82 -8.00 -3.42 6.91
CA SER A 82 -6.68 -3.91 6.49
C SER A 82 -5.73 -2.74 6.18
N LEU A 83 -6.22 -1.70 5.50
CA LEU A 83 -5.44 -0.49 5.23
C LEU A 83 -5.07 0.27 6.51
N VAL A 84 -6.01 0.38 7.46
CA VAL A 84 -5.74 0.97 8.79
C VAL A 84 -4.69 0.15 9.55
N HIS A 85 -4.79 -1.17 9.49
CA HIS A 85 -3.80 -2.06 10.11
C HIS A 85 -2.40 -1.86 9.51
N LEU A 86 -2.29 -1.79 8.18
CA LEU A 86 -1.02 -1.52 7.51
C LEU A 86 -0.43 -0.16 7.91
N LEU A 87 -1.26 0.88 8.01
CA LEU A 87 -0.81 2.19 8.51
C LEU A 87 -0.31 2.13 9.95
N ALA A 88 -0.99 1.36 10.81
CA ALA A 88 -0.59 1.20 12.21
C ALA A 88 0.78 0.53 12.34
N VAL A 89 1.02 -0.57 11.63
CA VAL A 89 2.32 -1.27 11.69
C VAL A 89 3.45 -0.43 11.09
N ILE A 90 3.18 0.36 10.05
CA ILE A 90 4.14 1.33 9.51
C ILE A 90 4.49 2.39 10.57
N ALA A 91 3.49 2.92 11.28
CA ALA A 91 3.69 3.97 12.29
C ALA A 91 4.36 3.47 13.58
N GLU A 92 4.15 2.21 13.95
CA GLU A 92 4.79 1.57 15.10
C GLU A 92 6.26 1.20 14.86
N THR A 93 6.68 1.17 13.59
CA THR A 93 8.06 0.85 13.23
C THR A 93 8.98 2.01 13.62
N GLY A 94 9.77 1.82 14.67
CA GLY A 94 10.79 2.77 15.11
C GLY A 94 12.04 2.73 14.24
N ASP A 95 12.84 3.80 14.29
CA ASP A 95 14.19 3.81 13.70
C ASP A 95 15.03 2.73 14.41
N ALA A 96 15.46 1.71 13.66
CA ALA A 96 16.39 0.69 14.14
C ALA A 96 17.82 1.23 14.23
#